data_AF-A0A8T6CY42-F1
#
_entry.id   AF-A0A8T6CY42-F1
#
_cell.length_a   1.000
_cell.length_b   1.000
_cell.length_c   1.000
_cell.angle_alpha   90.00
_cell.angle_beta   90.00
_cell.angle_gamma   90.00
#
_symmetry.space_group_name_H-M   'P 1'
#
loop_
_entity.id
_entity.type
_entity.pdbx_description
1 polymer ?
#
loop_
_entity_poly.entity_id
_entity_poly.type
_entity_poly.pdbx_seq_one_letter_code
_entity_poly.pdbx_strand_id
1 'polypeptide(L)'
;MILYARMCCWSVELVLGGEGDSRAAGDTVIRNLECAGTAVMLSSIRIDSWDDWTRVYNDVSVWHGLIDAICVQEGIGYRAIEAASANTNAVFLLDQAWALKIYSPFWDEFDFERSLLEGLGSQNEIPVPEVTGCGQIADGDGVDWSYLITRYCGGRPYSELRSELSDGEARLIATQLGGMARSLHELDVSRFADAASEGAWSEVVSQRRRAAAGELVDAGMLEPRVASSLEALLDEAMAADVVESRVVVHGDLGADHVLCALSEEGWRIETLIDFGDAKIGVREYEWMPVWTGFCGRDPVLARAFLDAYDPALAHDSQFAQRAVAWSLLHDFGGDDLISYGRERGRPRPFETMDELAALLCPRSIFG
;
A
#
# COMPACT_ATOMS: atom_id res chain seq x y z
N MET A 1 -0.60 12.37 -16.91
CA MET A 1 0.20 12.98 -15.84
C MET A 1 -0.70 13.14 -14.63
N ILE A 2 -0.93 12.02 -13.94
CA ILE A 2 -1.77 11.94 -12.75
C ILE A 2 -0.83 12.17 -11.59
N LEU A 3 -0.94 13.32 -10.92
CA LEU A 3 -0.17 13.56 -9.70
C LEU A 3 -0.76 12.70 -8.59
N TYR A 4 -0.02 11.68 -8.15
CA TYR A 4 -0.23 11.11 -6.82
C TYR A 4 0.02 12.21 -5.78
N ALA A 5 -1.05 12.70 -5.17
CA ALA A 5 -0.97 13.59 -4.02
C ALA A 5 -1.08 12.73 -2.76
N ARG A 6 0.04 12.17 -2.28
CA ARG A 6 0.15 11.82 -0.86
C ARG A 6 0.24 13.14 -0.09
N MET A 7 -0.85 13.50 0.59
CA MET A 7 -0.83 14.57 1.59
C MET A 7 -0.07 14.05 2.83
N CYS A 8 1.24 14.24 2.84
CA CYS A 8 2.04 14.11 4.05
C CYS A 8 1.65 15.18 5.08
N CYS A 9 1.40 14.74 6.32
CA CYS A 9 1.46 15.49 7.57
C CYS A 9 0.59 16.76 7.71
N TRP A 10 -0.55 16.64 8.40
CA TRP A 10 -1.08 17.74 9.21
C TRP A 10 -0.83 17.46 10.69
N SER A 11 0.10 18.21 11.28
CA SER A 11 0.20 18.38 12.72
C SER A 11 -1.02 19.15 13.21
N VAL A 12 -1.92 18.51 13.95
CA VAL A 12 -3.01 19.21 14.63
C VAL A 12 -2.45 19.82 15.91
N GLU A 13 -2.22 21.14 15.91
CA GLU A 13 -2.03 21.90 17.14
C GLU A 13 -3.31 21.85 17.98
N LEU A 14 -3.25 21.12 19.10
CA LEU A 14 -4.26 21.17 20.16
C LEU A 14 -4.29 22.57 20.79
N VAL A 15 -5.26 23.38 20.40
CA VAL A 15 -5.65 24.57 21.18
C VAL A 15 -6.51 24.11 22.35
N LEU A 16 -5.90 24.07 23.54
CA LEU A 16 -6.60 23.91 24.81
C LEU A 16 -7.44 25.17 25.10
N GLY A 17 -8.74 24.99 25.27
CA GLY A 17 -9.62 26.09 25.70
C GLY A 17 -11.03 25.66 26.08
N GLY A 18 -11.27 25.51 27.39
CA GLY A 18 -12.52 25.92 28.04
C GLY A 18 -13.57 24.84 28.32
N GLU A 19 -13.80 24.60 29.61
CA GLU A 19 -14.85 23.77 30.21
C GLU A 19 -16.27 24.13 29.75
N GLY A 20 -17.12 23.10 29.59
CA GLY A 20 -18.55 23.23 29.38
C GLY A 20 -19.27 21.88 29.50
N ASP A 21 -19.71 21.58 30.72
CA ASP A 21 -20.55 20.43 31.09
C ASP A 21 -21.92 20.46 30.39
N SER A 22 -22.28 19.41 29.66
CA SER A 22 -23.67 18.93 29.63
C SER A 22 -23.79 17.52 29.07
N ARG A 23 -24.23 16.61 29.93
CA ARG A 23 -24.77 15.28 29.64
C ARG A 23 -25.82 15.30 28.53
N ALA A 24 -25.65 14.44 27.52
CA ALA A 24 -26.76 13.88 26.76
C ALA A 24 -26.44 12.41 26.44
N ALA A 25 -27.17 11.50 27.07
CA ALA A 25 -27.20 10.10 26.69
C ALA A 25 -27.90 10.01 25.31
N GLY A 26 -27.14 9.67 24.28
CA GLY A 26 -27.66 9.42 22.94
C GLY A 26 -28.10 7.96 22.82
N ASP A 27 -29.39 7.76 22.53
CA ASP A 27 -29.96 6.46 22.20
C ASP A 27 -29.19 5.82 21.04
N THR A 28 -28.53 4.70 21.33
CA THR A 28 -27.78 3.92 20.34
C THR A 28 -28.77 3.06 19.56
N VAL A 29 -29.22 3.54 18.41
CA VAL A 29 -30.06 2.75 17.49
C VAL A 29 -29.17 1.73 16.77
N ILE A 30 -29.30 0.45 17.15
CA ILE A 30 -28.81 -0.66 16.31
C ILE A 30 -29.67 -0.64 15.05
N ARG A 31 -29.07 -0.40 13.88
CA ARG A 31 -29.79 -0.57 12.61
C ARG A 31 -29.94 -2.07 12.35
N ASN A 32 -31.07 -2.61 12.80
CA ASN A 32 -31.53 -3.89 12.29
C ASN A 32 -32.03 -3.65 10.86
N LEU A 33 -31.19 -3.92 9.87
CA LEU A 33 -31.61 -3.94 8.47
C LEU A 33 -32.49 -5.19 8.29
N GLU A 34 -33.78 -5.07 8.57
CA GLU A 34 -34.75 -6.13 8.29
C GLU A 34 -34.84 -6.33 6.78
N CYS A 35 -34.77 -7.59 6.33
CA CYS A 35 -35.15 -8.01 4.97
C CYS A 35 -36.65 -7.78 4.73
N ALA A 36 -37.09 -6.52 4.65
CA ALA A 36 -38.39 -6.17 4.09
C ALA A 36 -38.27 -6.24 2.57
N GLY A 37 -39.04 -7.12 1.94
CA GLY A 37 -39.00 -7.46 0.51
C GLY A 37 -39.42 -6.35 -0.46
N THR A 38 -38.87 -5.15 -0.31
CA THR A 38 -38.83 -4.08 -1.32
C THR A 38 -37.40 -3.96 -1.78
N ALA A 39 -37.14 -4.20 -3.07
CA ALA A 39 -35.84 -3.92 -3.67
C ALA A 39 -35.49 -2.46 -3.38
N VAL A 40 -34.51 -2.23 -2.52
CA VAL A 40 -33.96 -0.91 -2.29
C VAL A 40 -33.26 -0.55 -3.61
N MET A 41 -33.84 0.40 -4.34
CA MET A 41 -33.18 0.95 -5.52
C MET A 41 -31.95 1.70 -5.04
N LEU A 42 -30.78 1.15 -5.32
CA LEU A 42 -29.51 1.79 -5.01
C LEU A 42 -29.36 3.08 -5.83
N SER A 43 -28.70 4.07 -5.24
CA SER A 43 -28.22 5.22 -6.01
C SER A 43 -27.14 4.75 -6.97
N SER A 44 -27.06 5.35 -8.16
CA SER A 44 -25.93 5.13 -9.04
C SER A 44 -24.73 5.98 -8.65
N ILE A 45 -23.54 5.42 -8.83
CA ILE A 45 -22.26 6.05 -8.51
C ILE A 45 -21.50 6.22 -9.83
N ARG A 46 -21.57 7.42 -10.38
CA ARG A 46 -20.97 7.70 -11.68
C ARG A 46 -19.50 8.08 -11.57
N ILE A 47 -18.62 7.20 -12.07
CA ILE A 47 -17.16 7.39 -12.11
C ILE A 47 -16.67 7.17 -13.54
N ASP A 48 -16.37 8.27 -14.24
CA ASP A 48 -15.90 8.21 -15.64
C ASP A 48 -14.36 8.40 -15.73
N SER A 49 -13.71 8.81 -14.63
CA SER A 49 -12.28 9.11 -14.59
C SER A 49 -11.68 8.96 -13.18
N TRP A 50 -10.35 8.89 -13.12
CA TRP A 50 -9.60 8.92 -11.86
C TRP A 50 -9.87 10.21 -11.05
N ASP A 51 -10.05 11.34 -11.72
CA ASP A 51 -10.40 12.60 -11.05
C ASP A 51 -11.79 12.51 -10.40
N ASP A 52 -12.75 11.79 -10.99
CA ASP A 52 -14.05 11.54 -10.37
C ASP A 52 -13.90 10.64 -9.13
N TRP A 53 -13.12 9.57 -9.26
CA TRP A 53 -12.83 8.64 -8.17
C TRP A 53 -12.20 9.33 -6.96
N THR A 54 -11.17 10.15 -7.20
CA THR A 54 -10.46 10.87 -6.14
C THR A 54 -11.33 11.83 -5.34
N ARG A 55 -12.45 12.28 -5.91
CA ARG A 55 -13.41 13.14 -5.20
C ARG A 55 -14.36 12.36 -4.30
N VAL A 56 -14.54 11.06 -4.52
CA VAL A 56 -15.61 10.30 -3.85
C VAL A 56 -15.12 9.11 -3.04
N TYR A 57 -13.90 8.58 -3.23
CA TYR A 57 -13.50 7.31 -2.59
C TYR A 57 -13.55 7.34 -1.05
N ASN A 58 -13.46 8.53 -0.44
CA ASN A 58 -13.60 8.73 1.01
C ASN A 58 -14.93 9.38 1.42
N ASP A 59 -15.86 9.64 0.48
CA ASP A 59 -17.13 10.28 0.78
C ASP A 59 -18.18 9.24 1.22
N VAL A 60 -18.30 9.05 2.54
CA VAL A 60 -19.29 8.15 3.14
C VAL A 60 -20.71 8.39 2.61
N SER A 61 -21.08 9.64 2.27
CA SER A 61 -22.43 9.94 1.79
C SER A 61 -22.73 9.35 0.41
N VAL A 62 -21.71 9.22 -0.44
CA VAL A 62 -21.81 8.57 -1.76
C VAL A 62 -21.96 7.06 -1.60
N TRP A 63 -21.18 6.46 -0.71
CA TRP A 63 -21.08 5.00 -0.59
C TRP A 63 -22.12 4.38 0.34
N HIS A 64 -22.77 5.17 1.20
CA HIS A 64 -23.69 4.68 2.24
C HIS A 64 -24.71 3.65 1.73
N GLY A 65 -25.39 3.94 0.62
CA GLY A 65 -26.41 3.04 0.07
C GLY A 65 -25.83 1.68 -0.36
N LEU A 66 -24.65 1.70 -0.98
CA LEU A 66 -23.96 0.48 -1.41
C LEU A 66 -23.44 -0.31 -0.21
N ILE A 67 -22.86 0.38 0.79
CA ILE A 67 -22.40 -0.21 2.05
C ILE A 67 -23.55 -0.89 2.78
N ASP A 68 -24.73 -0.25 2.87
CA ASP A 68 -25.93 -0.85 3.48
C ASP A 68 -26.33 -2.14 2.76
N ALA A 69 -26.35 -2.14 1.43
CA ALA A 69 -26.72 -3.33 0.67
C ALA A 69 -25.70 -4.46 0.79
N ILE A 70 -24.39 -4.15 0.80
CA ILE A 70 -23.32 -5.10 1.09
C ILE A 70 -23.52 -5.70 2.49
N CYS A 71 -23.75 -4.86 3.50
CA CYS A 71 -23.96 -5.32 4.87
C CYS A 71 -25.19 -6.22 5.01
N VAL A 72 -26.29 -5.93 4.30
CA VAL A 72 -27.46 -6.82 4.24
C VAL A 72 -27.11 -8.16 3.61
N GLN A 73 -26.39 -8.15 2.48
CA GLN A 73 -25.98 -9.36 1.77
C GLN A 73 -25.10 -10.26 2.65
N GLU A 74 -24.18 -9.66 3.40
CA GLU A 74 -23.21 -10.34 4.26
C GLU A 74 -23.76 -10.62 5.68
N GLY A 75 -24.98 -10.17 5.99
CA GLY A 75 -25.59 -10.35 7.31
C GLY A 75 -24.90 -9.57 8.44
N ILE A 76 -24.23 -8.45 8.10
CA ILE A 76 -23.50 -7.58 9.02
C ILE A 76 -24.42 -6.43 9.47
N GLY A 77 -24.53 -6.23 10.78
CA GLY A 77 -25.12 -5.03 11.36
C GLY A 77 -24.02 -4.08 11.83
N TYR A 78 -24.20 -2.77 11.59
CA TYR A 78 -23.27 -1.74 12.05
C TYR A 78 -24.03 -0.49 12.54
N ARG A 79 -23.36 0.39 13.30
CA ARG A 79 -23.92 1.64 13.86
C ARG A 79 -23.22 2.89 13.34
N ALA A 80 -21.91 2.82 13.13
CA ALA A 80 -21.06 3.91 12.70
C ALA A 80 -20.20 3.48 11.49
N ILE A 81 -19.97 4.43 10.58
CA ILE A 81 -19.08 4.31 9.44
C ILE A 81 -18.05 5.42 9.55
N GLU A 82 -16.79 5.06 9.35
CA GLU A 82 -15.68 5.99 9.18
C GLU A 82 -14.97 5.65 7.87
N ALA A 83 -14.62 6.65 7.07
CA ALA A 83 -13.74 6.43 5.93
C ALA A 83 -12.31 6.30 6.44
N ALA A 84 -11.59 5.25 6.04
CA ALA A 84 -10.17 5.12 6.35
C ALA A 84 -9.40 6.20 5.56
N SER A 85 -8.41 6.83 6.21
CA SER A 85 -7.59 7.84 5.56
C SER A 85 -6.72 7.23 4.46
N ALA A 86 -6.63 7.94 3.32
CA ALA A 86 -5.68 7.73 2.22
C ALA A 86 -5.62 6.30 1.63
N ASN A 87 -6.47 6.01 0.63
CA ASN A 87 -6.47 4.73 -0.08
C ASN A 87 -6.65 4.95 -1.59
N THR A 88 -6.12 4.05 -2.42
CA THR A 88 -6.41 3.96 -3.86
C THR A 88 -7.81 3.38 -4.11
N ASN A 89 -8.32 2.64 -3.12
CA ASN A 89 -9.66 2.05 -3.07
C ASN A 89 -10.54 2.79 -2.05
N ALA A 90 -11.86 2.57 -2.08
CA ALA A 90 -12.77 3.16 -1.09
C ALA A 90 -12.85 2.25 0.13
N VAL A 91 -12.29 2.67 1.27
CA VAL A 91 -12.19 1.83 2.48
C VAL A 91 -12.97 2.44 3.63
N PHE A 92 -13.85 1.64 4.25
CA PHE A 92 -14.74 2.06 5.33
C PHE A 92 -14.60 1.15 6.54
N LEU A 93 -14.44 1.75 7.72
CA LEU A 93 -14.43 1.08 9.01
C LEU A 93 -15.85 1.07 9.57
N LEU A 94 -16.38 -0.13 9.81
CA LEU A 94 -17.73 -0.33 10.35
C LEU A 94 -17.61 -0.74 11.82
N ASP A 95 -18.04 0.13 12.73
CA ASP A 95 -17.96 -0.03 14.19
C ASP A 95 -16.57 -0.43 14.73
N GLN A 96 -15.49 -0.22 13.96
CA GLN A 96 -14.16 -0.78 14.24
C GLN A 96 -14.21 -2.29 14.52
N ALA A 97 -15.18 -2.98 13.92
CA ALA A 97 -15.30 -4.43 13.91
C ALA A 97 -14.89 -4.99 12.54
N TRP A 98 -15.19 -4.23 11.47
CA TRP A 98 -14.93 -4.61 10.09
C TRP A 98 -14.23 -3.48 9.34
N ALA A 99 -13.39 -3.85 8.38
CA ALA A 99 -12.92 -2.98 7.32
C ALA A 99 -13.51 -3.48 5.99
N LEU A 100 -14.30 -2.64 5.34
CA LEU A 100 -14.91 -2.87 4.04
C LEU A 100 -14.14 -2.08 2.98
N LYS A 101 -13.50 -2.78 2.04
CA LYS A 101 -12.82 -2.21 0.87
C LYS A 101 -13.70 -2.42 -0.36
N ILE A 102 -14.03 -1.32 -1.04
CA ILE A 102 -14.73 -1.31 -2.33
C ILE A 102 -13.71 -0.91 -3.39
N TYR A 103 -13.56 -1.77 -4.38
CA TYR A 103 -12.47 -1.66 -5.35
C TYR A 103 -12.77 -0.61 -6.42
N SER A 104 -11.71 0.11 -6.79
CA SER A 104 -11.72 1.06 -7.90
C SER A 104 -11.99 0.34 -9.21
N PRO A 105 -12.73 0.94 -10.16
CA PRO A 105 -12.96 0.32 -11.47
C PRO A 105 -11.74 0.43 -12.40
N PHE A 106 -10.66 1.09 -11.97
CA PHE A 106 -9.48 1.37 -12.80
C PHE A 106 -8.39 0.31 -12.68
N TRP A 107 -8.44 -0.52 -11.64
CA TRP A 107 -7.40 -1.49 -11.31
C TRP A 107 -8.02 -2.84 -10.97
N ASP A 108 -7.42 -3.91 -11.48
CA ASP A 108 -7.88 -5.28 -11.24
C ASP A 108 -7.10 -5.91 -10.09
N GLU A 109 -7.41 -5.48 -8.86
CA GLU A 109 -6.68 -5.85 -7.64
C GLU A 109 -7.45 -6.89 -6.79
N PHE A 110 -8.78 -6.95 -6.95
CA PHE A 110 -9.68 -7.70 -6.06
C PHE A 110 -9.35 -9.18 -5.99
N ASP A 111 -9.26 -9.86 -7.14
CA ASP A 111 -9.14 -11.32 -7.16
C ASP A 111 -7.79 -11.78 -6.60
N PHE A 112 -6.72 -11.04 -6.87
CA PHE A 112 -5.38 -11.35 -6.37
C PHE A 112 -5.27 -11.06 -4.87
N GLU A 113 -5.70 -9.88 -4.41
CA GLU A 113 -5.66 -9.51 -2.99
C GLU A 113 -6.49 -10.47 -2.14
N ARG A 114 -7.72 -10.80 -2.57
CA ARG A 114 -8.59 -11.77 -1.88
C ARG A 114 -7.92 -13.13 -1.77
N SER A 115 -7.42 -13.67 -2.89
CA SER A 115 -6.80 -15.00 -2.92
C SER A 115 -5.54 -15.05 -2.06
N LEU A 116 -4.74 -13.98 -2.05
CA LEU A 116 -3.54 -13.88 -1.24
C LEU A 116 -3.88 -13.83 0.26
N LEU A 117 -4.82 -12.98 0.69
CA LEU A 117 -5.23 -12.88 2.09
C LEU A 117 -5.83 -14.20 2.62
N GLU A 118 -6.70 -14.85 1.84
CA GLU A 118 -7.23 -16.17 2.19
C GLU A 118 -6.10 -17.23 2.32
N GLY A 119 -5.13 -17.20 1.40
CA GLY A 119 -3.98 -18.08 1.43
C GLY A 119 -3.06 -17.85 2.63
N LEU A 120 -2.82 -16.58 2.98
CA LEU A 120 -1.99 -16.17 4.11
C LEU A 120 -2.65 -16.42 5.46
N GLY A 121 -3.96 -16.22 5.59
CA GLY A 121 -4.70 -16.51 6.82
C GLY A 121 -4.61 -17.97 7.28
N SER A 122 -4.24 -18.88 6.36
CA SER A 122 -3.98 -20.30 6.68
C SER A 122 -2.55 -20.58 7.19
N GLN A 123 -1.62 -19.64 7.04
CA GLN A 123 -0.20 -19.78 7.36
C GLN A 123 0.20 -18.76 8.44
N ASN A 124 0.34 -19.21 9.69
CA ASN A 124 0.51 -18.38 10.89
C ASN A 124 1.79 -17.50 10.97
N GLU A 125 2.57 -17.37 9.89
CA GLU A 125 3.85 -16.64 9.92
C GLU A 125 3.70 -15.15 9.60
N ILE A 126 2.71 -14.77 8.78
CA ILE A 126 2.47 -13.38 8.38
C ILE A 126 1.11 -12.98 8.92
N PRO A 127 1.03 -12.07 9.90
CA PRO A 127 -0.25 -11.66 10.43
C PRO A 127 -0.95 -10.75 9.42
N VAL A 128 -2.09 -11.19 8.91
CA VAL A 128 -2.93 -10.46 7.94
C VAL A 128 -4.37 -10.35 8.45
N PRO A 129 -5.18 -9.41 7.93
CA PRO A 129 -6.59 -9.34 8.26
C PRO A 129 -7.33 -10.63 7.89
N GLU A 130 -8.20 -11.10 8.80
CA GLU A 130 -9.09 -12.23 8.51
C GLU A 130 -10.16 -11.78 7.50
N VAL A 131 -10.21 -12.41 6.33
CA VAL A 131 -11.28 -12.22 5.33
C VAL A 131 -12.56 -12.86 5.83
N THR A 132 -13.64 -12.09 5.90
CA THR A 132 -14.93 -12.55 6.45
C THR A 132 -16.11 -12.40 5.51
N GLY A 133 -15.92 -11.69 4.39
CA GLY A 133 -16.92 -11.55 3.34
C GLY A 133 -16.27 -10.98 2.08
N CYS A 134 -16.80 -11.31 0.92
CA CYS A 134 -16.38 -10.75 -0.35
C CYS A 134 -17.45 -10.99 -1.41
N GLY A 135 -17.49 -10.14 -2.42
CA GLY A 135 -18.40 -10.35 -3.54
C GLY A 135 -18.45 -9.17 -4.49
N GLN A 136 -19.50 -9.16 -5.29
CA GLN A 136 -19.85 -8.07 -6.19
C GLN A 136 -21.28 -7.65 -5.94
N ILE A 137 -21.55 -6.36 -6.09
CA ILE A 137 -22.90 -5.81 -6.01
C ILE A 137 -23.10 -4.72 -7.06
N ALA A 138 -24.23 -4.76 -7.76
CA ALA A 138 -24.58 -3.78 -8.76
C ALA A 138 -25.16 -2.52 -8.10
N ASP A 139 -24.75 -1.33 -8.56
CA ASP A 139 -25.38 -0.07 -8.17
C ASP A 139 -26.70 0.19 -8.92
N GLY A 140 -27.27 1.40 -8.75
CA GLY A 140 -28.53 1.79 -9.39
C GLY A 140 -28.54 1.78 -10.92
N ASP A 141 -27.38 1.92 -11.56
CA ASP A 141 -27.22 1.89 -13.02
C ASP A 141 -26.74 0.51 -13.51
N GLY A 142 -26.59 -0.46 -12.61
CA GLY A 142 -26.17 -1.83 -12.93
C GLY A 142 -24.66 -2.00 -13.05
N VAL A 143 -23.86 -1.07 -12.51
CA VAL A 143 -22.39 -1.20 -12.46
C VAL A 143 -22.01 -2.10 -11.28
N ASP A 144 -21.29 -3.18 -11.56
CA ASP A 144 -20.81 -4.11 -10.54
C ASP A 144 -19.60 -3.55 -9.78
N TRP A 145 -19.71 -3.53 -8.46
CA TRP A 145 -18.65 -3.11 -7.53
C TRP A 145 -18.15 -4.32 -6.75
N SER A 146 -16.88 -4.69 -6.97
CA SER A 146 -16.21 -5.69 -6.15
C SER A 146 -15.93 -5.13 -4.75
N TYR A 147 -16.09 -5.96 -3.73
CA TYR A 147 -15.79 -5.60 -2.36
C TYR A 147 -15.17 -6.76 -1.58
N LEU A 148 -14.36 -6.40 -0.58
CA LEU A 148 -13.73 -7.29 0.38
C LEU A 148 -14.00 -6.77 1.80
N ILE A 149 -14.39 -7.68 2.69
CA ILE A 149 -14.61 -7.41 4.11
C ILE A 149 -13.60 -8.21 4.91
N THR A 150 -12.88 -7.50 5.77
CA THR A 150 -11.94 -8.09 6.72
C THR A 150 -12.28 -7.69 8.13
N ARG A 151 -11.79 -8.44 9.13
CA ARG A 151 -11.83 -7.98 10.52
C ARG A 151 -10.98 -6.74 10.69
N TYR A 152 -11.53 -5.78 11.42
CA TYR A 152 -10.78 -4.60 11.80
C TYR A 152 -9.55 -4.99 12.64
N CYS A 153 -8.42 -4.38 12.32
CA CYS A 153 -7.15 -4.57 13.01
C CYS A 153 -6.86 -3.34 13.87
N GLY A 154 -6.77 -3.52 15.20
CA GLY A 154 -6.66 -2.42 16.16
C GLY A 154 -5.24 -1.89 16.41
N GLY A 155 -4.24 -2.42 15.71
CA GLY A 155 -2.87 -1.92 15.77
C GLY A 155 -2.76 -0.50 15.23
N ARG A 156 -1.75 0.25 15.71
CA ARG A 156 -1.48 1.62 15.24
C ARG A 156 -0.51 1.59 14.07
N PRO A 157 -0.73 2.37 12.99
CA PRO A 157 0.23 2.48 11.89
C PRO A 157 1.63 2.90 12.36
N TYR A 158 2.68 2.32 11.78
CA TYR A 158 4.06 2.66 12.11
C TYR A 158 4.37 4.14 11.81
N SER A 159 3.74 4.72 10.78
CA SER A 159 3.85 6.14 10.44
C SER A 159 3.49 7.08 11.60
N GLU A 160 2.41 6.76 12.33
CA GLU A 160 1.97 7.51 13.51
C GLU A 160 2.88 7.26 14.72
N LEU A 161 3.35 6.03 14.86
CA LEU A 161 4.17 5.60 16.00
C LEU A 161 5.61 6.07 15.91
N ARG A 162 6.15 6.30 14.71
CA ARG A 162 7.60 6.49 14.49
C ARG A 162 8.22 7.54 15.41
N SER A 163 7.50 8.62 15.70
CA SER A 163 7.97 9.72 16.56
C SER A 163 7.99 9.39 18.06
N GLU A 164 7.26 8.36 18.49
CA GLU A 164 7.16 7.88 19.87
C GLU A 164 8.19 6.78 20.18
N LEU A 165 8.67 6.06 19.16
CA LEU A 165 9.59 4.94 19.30
C LEU A 165 11.03 5.38 19.51
N SER A 166 11.73 4.72 20.43
CA SER A 166 13.19 4.79 20.49
C SER A 166 13.83 4.17 19.25
N ASP A 167 15.08 4.54 18.96
CA ASP A 167 15.82 3.95 17.83
C ASP A 167 15.95 2.41 17.95
N GLY A 168 15.97 1.88 19.18
CA GLY A 168 15.98 0.45 19.43
C GLY A 168 14.68 -0.24 19.02
N GLU A 169 13.54 0.37 19.35
CA GLU A 169 12.21 -0.15 19.00
C GLU A 169 11.93 -0.03 17.50
N ALA A 170 12.32 1.10 16.88
CA ALA A 170 12.19 1.26 15.43
C ALA A 170 13.01 0.21 14.66
N ARG A 171 14.26 -0.07 15.10
CA ARG A 171 15.06 -1.16 14.53
C ARG A 171 14.44 -2.53 14.74
N LEU A 172 13.85 -2.78 15.92
CA LEU A 172 13.17 -4.04 16.21
C LEU A 172 12.00 -4.29 15.25
N ILE A 173 11.19 -3.26 14.96
CA ILE A 173 10.08 -3.36 14.00
C ILE A 173 10.62 -3.57 12.58
N ALA A 174 11.69 -2.87 12.18
CA ALA A 174 12.33 -3.07 10.88
C ALA A 174 12.85 -4.51 10.70
N THR A 175 13.44 -5.09 11.75
CA THR A 175 13.86 -6.50 11.78
C THR A 175 12.66 -7.45 11.66
N GLN A 176 11.54 -7.19 12.34
CA GLN A 176 10.32 -8.00 12.20
C GLN A 176 9.79 -7.94 10.76
N LEU A 177 9.72 -6.74 10.16
CA LEU A 177 9.24 -6.54 8.80
C LEU A 177 10.13 -7.27 7.79
N GLY A 178 11.46 -7.23 7.95
CA GLY A 178 12.39 -7.98 7.10
C GLY A 178 12.18 -9.49 7.17
N GLY A 179 11.90 -10.02 8.36
CA GLY A 179 11.52 -11.43 8.53
C GLY A 179 10.21 -11.77 7.83
N MET A 180 9.18 -10.93 7.96
CA MET A 180 7.89 -11.13 7.30
C MET A 180 7.99 -11.05 5.76
N ALA A 181 8.76 -10.09 5.23
CA ALA A 181 9.03 -9.99 3.80
C ALA A 181 9.76 -11.24 3.28
N ARG A 182 10.67 -11.83 4.06
CA ARG A 182 11.29 -13.12 3.71
C ARG A 182 10.24 -14.22 3.62
N SER A 183 9.42 -14.40 4.67
CA SER A 183 8.36 -15.41 4.66
C SER A 183 7.40 -15.23 3.48
N LEU A 184 7.05 -13.98 3.13
CA LEU A 184 6.20 -13.68 1.97
C LEU A 184 6.87 -14.12 0.66
N HIS A 185 8.15 -13.81 0.50
CA HIS A 185 8.91 -14.13 -0.71
C HIS A 185 9.27 -15.62 -0.83
N GLU A 186 9.18 -16.38 0.26
CA GLU A 186 9.38 -17.83 0.31
C GLU A 186 8.10 -18.63 0.04
N LEU A 187 6.94 -17.96 -0.12
CA LEU A 187 5.70 -18.63 -0.48
C LEU A 187 5.82 -19.40 -1.80
N ASP A 188 5.07 -20.50 -1.87
CA ASP A 188 4.89 -21.25 -3.10
C ASP A 188 4.05 -20.44 -4.10
N VAL A 189 4.74 -19.72 -4.98
CA VAL A 189 4.17 -18.86 -6.02
C VAL A 189 3.15 -19.60 -6.89
N SER A 190 3.29 -20.92 -7.09
CA SER A 190 2.36 -21.70 -7.91
C SER A 190 0.93 -21.75 -7.36
N ARG A 191 0.73 -21.36 -6.09
CA ARG A 191 -0.60 -21.24 -5.46
C ARG A 191 -1.36 -19.98 -5.88
N PHE A 192 -0.63 -18.96 -6.31
CA PHE A 192 -1.17 -17.63 -6.62
C PHE A 192 -0.95 -17.24 -8.09
N ALA A 193 0.02 -17.87 -8.77
CA ALA A 193 0.36 -17.58 -10.15
C ALA A 193 -0.67 -18.11 -11.13
N ASP A 194 -1.07 -17.25 -12.05
CA ASP A 194 -1.88 -17.55 -13.21
C ASP A 194 -1.54 -16.59 -14.37
N ALA A 195 -2.25 -16.73 -15.49
CA ALA A 195 -2.03 -15.87 -16.65
C ALA A 195 -2.42 -14.39 -16.40
N ALA A 196 -3.35 -14.13 -15.47
CA ALA A 196 -3.80 -12.77 -15.17
C ALA A 196 -2.73 -12.02 -14.38
N SER A 197 -2.19 -12.62 -13.31
CA SER A 197 -1.08 -12.09 -12.51
C SER A 197 0.20 -11.89 -13.33
N GLU A 198 0.53 -12.81 -14.25
CA GLU A 198 1.66 -12.64 -15.18
C GLU A 198 1.44 -11.48 -16.16
N GLY A 199 0.22 -11.34 -16.68
CA GLY A 199 -0.18 -10.22 -17.54
C GLY A 199 -0.10 -8.88 -16.82
N ALA A 200 -0.61 -8.81 -15.59
CA ALA A 200 -0.59 -7.61 -14.75
C ALA A 200 0.84 -7.14 -14.47
N TRP A 201 1.72 -8.05 -14.06
CA TRP A 201 3.15 -7.75 -13.87
C TRP A 201 3.79 -7.21 -15.15
N SER A 202 3.57 -7.90 -16.28
CA SER A 202 4.18 -7.54 -17.56
C SER A 202 3.71 -6.17 -18.06
N GLU A 203 2.44 -5.82 -17.87
CA GLU A 203 1.90 -4.52 -18.25
C GLU A 203 2.49 -3.41 -17.40
N VAL A 204 2.49 -3.57 -16.07
CA VAL A 204 3.07 -2.60 -15.12
C VAL A 204 4.51 -2.28 -15.48
N VAL A 205 5.37 -3.29 -15.56
CA VAL A 205 6.80 -3.10 -15.82
C VAL A 205 7.03 -2.47 -17.20
N SER A 206 6.27 -2.89 -18.21
CA SER A 206 6.37 -2.33 -19.56
C SER A 206 5.91 -0.86 -19.61
N GLN A 207 4.85 -0.51 -18.90
CA GLN A 207 4.37 0.86 -18.79
C GLN A 207 5.39 1.74 -18.06
N ARG A 208 5.88 1.29 -16.90
CA ARG A 208 6.85 2.04 -16.10
C ARG A 208 8.17 2.21 -16.84
N ARG A 209 8.66 1.20 -17.56
CA ARG A 209 9.80 1.39 -18.48
C ARG A 209 9.53 2.58 -19.41
N ARG A 210 8.43 2.54 -20.18
CA ARG A 210 8.15 3.57 -21.21
C ARG A 210 8.07 4.99 -20.63
N ALA A 211 7.67 5.13 -19.37
CA ALA A 211 7.37 6.41 -18.75
C ALA A 211 8.50 6.97 -17.88
N ALA A 212 9.18 6.13 -17.07
CA ALA A 212 9.97 6.58 -15.92
C ALA A 212 11.04 7.63 -16.26
N ALA A 213 11.86 7.40 -17.30
CA ALA A 213 12.91 8.34 -17.67
C ALA A 213 12.34 9.69 -18.15
N GLY A 214 11.30 9.65 -18.98
CA GLY A 214 10.62 10.85 -19.49
C GLY A 214 9.96 11.66 -18.38
N GLU A 215 9.24 11.00 -17.47
CA GLU A 215 8.59 11.64 -16.31
C GLU A 215 9.60 12.38 -15.43
N LEU A 216 10.76 11.77 -15.16
CA LEU A 216 11.81 12.41 -14.36
C LEU A 216 12.46 13.58 -15.08
N VAL A 217 12.67 13.50 -16.40
CA VAL A 217 13.19 14.62 -17.20
C VAL A 217 12.19 15.77 -17.23
N ASP A 218 10.93 15.49 -17.52
CA ASP A 218 9.86 16.50 -17.61
C ASP A 218 9.62 17.19 -16.25
N ALA A 219 9.76 16.45 -15.16
CA ALA A 219 9.68 17.00 -13.81
C ALA A 219 10.93 17.79 -13.39
N GLY A 220 12.00 17.79 -14.19
CA GLY A 220 13.29 18.43 -13.87
C GLY A 220 14.07 17.70 -12.77
N MET A 221 13.76 16.41 -12.55
CA MET A 221 14.46 15.55 -11.59
C MET A 221 15.71 14.90 -12.19
N LEU A 222 15.73 14.67 -13.51
CA LEU A 222 16.83 14.00 -14.21
C LEU A 222 17.33 14.88 -15.36
N GLU A 223 18.64 15.05 -15.47
CA GLU A 223 19.23 15.73 -16.63
C GLU A 223 18.98 14.91 -17.92
N PRO A 224 18.54 15.51 -19.04
CA PRO A 224 18.26 14.78 -20.27
C PRO A 224 19.41 13.89 -20.78
N ARG A 225 20.66 14.29 -20.54
CA ARG A 225 21.85 13.50 -20.91
C ARG A 225 22.00 12.18 -20.14
N VAL A 226 21.33 12.04 -19.00
CA VAL A 226 21.38 10.84 -18.15
C VAL A 226 20.26 9.86 -18.53
N ALA A 227 19.20 10.32 -19.21
CA ALA A 227 18.01 9.53 -19.54
C ALA A 227 18.34 8.19 -20.23
N SER A 228 19.20 8.20 -21.25
CA SER A 228 19.58 6.96 -21.96
C SER A 228 20.38 5.98 -21.09
N SER A 229 21.11 6.46 -20.07
CA SER A 229 21.78 5.59 -19.11
C SER A 229 20.79 4.94 -18.15
N LEU A 230 19.76 5.68 -17.74
CA LEU A 230 18.66 5.13 -16.96
C LEU A 230 17.89 4.08 -17.78
N GLU A 231 17.50 4.40 -19.02
CA GLU A 231 16.80 3.45 -19.90
C GLU A 231 17.57 2.15 -20.09
N ALA A 232 18.89 2.22 -20.28
CA ALA A 232 19.75 1.04 -20.39
C ALA A 232 19.77 0.20 -19.09
N LEU A 233 19.78 0.85 -17.93
CA LEU A 233 19.69 0.17 -16.63
C LEU A 233 18.33 -0.54 -16.47
N LEU A 234 17.24 0.11 -16.88
CA LEU A 234 15.91 -0.50 -16.82
C LEU A 234 15.80 -1.71 -17.76
N ASP A 235 16.33 -1.60 -18.98
CA ASP A 235 16.38 -2.70 -19.94
C ASP A 235 17.18 -3.90 -19.43
N GLU A 236 18.33 -3.65 -18.79
CA GLU A 236 19.15 -4.70 -18.19
C GLU A 236 18.42 -5.42 -17.07
N ALA A 237 17.75 -4.68 -16.19
CA ALA A 237 16.96 -5.25 -15.09
C ALA A 237 15.78 -6.09 -15.59
N MET A 238 15.04 -5.58 -16.59
CA MET A 238 13.95 -6.33 -17.22
C MET A 238 14.44 -7.58 -17.94
N ALA A 239 15.61 -7.54 -18.59
CA ALA A 239 16.18 -8.71 -19.25
C ALA A 239 16.63 -9.80 -18.26
N ALA A 240 16.87 -9.44 -16.99
CA ALA A 240 17.23 -10.36 -15.92
C ALA A 240 16.00 -10.93 -15.17
N ASP A 241 14.79 -10.43 -15.43
CA ASP A 241 13.55 -10.98 -14.86
C ASP A 241 13.26 -12.35 -15.47
N VAL A 242 13.38 -13.40 -14.65
CA VAL A 242 13.04 -14.77 -15.02
C VAL A 242 11.90 -15.27 -14.15
N VAL A 243 10.89 -15.87 -14.79
CA VAL A 243 9.62 -16.28 -14.17
C VAL A 243 9.85 -17.19 -12.97
N GLU A 244 10.79 -18.12 -13.07
CA GLU A 244 11.12 -19.09 -12.01
C GLU A 244 11.75 -18.46 -10.77
N SER A 245 12.22 -17.21 -10.85
CA SER A 245 12.79 -16.47 -9.73
C SER A 245 11.82 -15.48 -9.09
N ARG A 246 10.62 -15.32 -9.67
CA ARG A 246 9.61 -14.40 -9.17
C ARG A 246 9.06 -14.91 -7.84
N VAL A 247 8.65 -13.96 -7.02
CA VAL A 247 8.12 -14.15 -5.67
C VAL A 247 6.81 -13.37 -5.53
N VAL A 248 6.02 -13.69 -4.52
CA VAL A 248 4.92 -12.82 -4.12
C VAL A 248 5.52 -11.60 -3.44
N VAL A 249 5.37 -10.43 -4.05
CA VAL A 249 5.70 -9.13 -3.44
C VAL A 249 4.41 -8.50 -2.93
N HIS A 250 4.49 -7.79 -1.81
CA HIS A 250 3.39 -6.96 -1.32
C HIS A 250 3.28 -5.67 -2.14
N GLY A 251 4.39 -5.11 -2.60
CA GLY A 251 4.39 -3.97 -3.54
C GLY A 251 3.99 -2.62 -2.94
N ASP A 252 3.67 -2.54 -1.65
CA ASP A 252 3.53 -1.27 -0.92
C ASP A 252 3.75 -1.47 0.60
N LEU A 253 4.88 -2.07 0.99
CA LEU A 253 5.31 -2.15 2.39
C LEU A 253 5.77 -0.79 2.95
N GLY A 254 4.85 0.18 2.98
CA GLY A 254 5.00 1.51 3.56
C GLY A 254 4.70 1.55 5.06
N ALA A 255 5.01 2.68 5.69
CA ALA A 255 4.82 2.89 7.13
C ALA A 255 3.34 2.86 7.58
N ASP A 256 2.40 3.20 6.70
CA ASP A 256 0.96 3.19 7.01
C ASP A 256 0.37 1.77 7.04
N HIS A 257 1.02 0.82 6.35
CA HIS A 257 0.52 -0.55 6.15
C HIS A 257 1.08 -1.56 7.16
N VAL A 258 1.93 -1.09 8.07
CA VAL A 258 2.52 -1.88 9.15
C VAL A 258 1.86 -1.49 10.47
N LEU A 259 0.85 -2.25 10.89
CA LEU A 259 0.13 -2.00 12.14
C LEU A 259 0.88 -2.64 13.30
N CYS A 260 1.23 -1.84 14.30
CA CYS A 260 2.00 -2.26 15.45
C CYS A 260 1.20 -2.15 16.75
N ALA A 261 1.49 -3.04 17.69
CA ALA A 261 0.93 -3.02 19.03
C ALA A 261 2.02 -3.25 20.08
N LEU A 262 1.83 -2.68 21.27
CA LEU A 262 2.70 -2.95 22.42
C LEU A 262 2.25 -4.25 23.10
N SER A 263 3.17 -5.21 23.19
CA SER A 263 2.98 -6.48 23.92
C SER A 263 3.82 -6.49 25.21
N GLU A 264 3.71 -7.55 26.00
CA GLU A 264 4.57 -7.77 27.17
C GLU A 264 6.06 -7.88 26.79
N GLU A 265 6.36 -8.32 25.57
CA GLU A 265 7.72 -8.47 25.04
C GLU A 265 8.23 -7.21 24.31
N GLY A 266 7.41 -6.16 24.25
CA GLY A 266 7.69 -4.91 23.55
C GLY A 266 6.84 -4.71 22.30
N TRP A 267 7.25 -3.74 21.48
CA TRP A 267 6.55 -3.44 20.22
C TRP A 267 6.67 -4.59 19.22
N ARG A 268 5.54 -4.97 18.64
CA ARG A 268 5.46 -5.98 17.59
C ARG A 268 4.60 -5.51 16.43
N ILE A 269 4.88 -6.03 15.24
CA ILE A 269 3.96 -5.93 14.11
C ILE A 269 2.78 -6.86 14.43
N GLU A 270 1.61 -6.26 14.60
CA GLU A 270 0.38 -6.98 14.87
C GLU A 270 -0.28 -7.46 13.59
N THR A 271 -0.25 -6.64 12.53
CA THR A 271 -0.86 -6.96 11.22
C THR A 271 -0.16 -6.20 10.10
N LEU A 272 0.07 -6.86 8.96
CA LEU A 272 0.32 -6.21 7.66
C LEU A 272 -0.99 -6.07 6.91
N ILE A 273 -1.31 -4.88 6.40
CA ILE A 273 -2.57 -4.59 5.70
C ILE A 273 -2.32 -4.09 4.28
N ASP A 274 -3.39 -4.01 3.49
CA ASP A 274 -3.41 -3.47 2.13
C ASP A 274 -2.53 -4.22 1.11
N PHE A 275 -2.98 -5.41 0.73
CA PHE A 275 -2.32 -6.25 -0.28
C PHE A 275 -2.85 -5.94 -1.70
N GLY A 276 -3.48 -4.78 -1.92
CA GLY A 276 -4.03 -4.39 -3.22
C GLY A 276 -2.96 -4.29 -4.30
N ASP A 277 -1.76 -3.86 -3.92
CA ASP A 277 -0.60 -3.73 -4.81
C ASP A 277 0.25 -4.99 -4.92
N ALA A 278 -0.15 -6.09 -4.27
CA ALA A 278 0.59 -7.33 -4.27
C ALA A 278 0.64 -7.94 -5.68
N LYS A 279 1.80 -8.45 -6.05
CA LYS A 279 2.08 -8.95 -7.42
C LYS A 279 2.98 -10.18 -7.34
N ILE A 280 3.05 -10.94 -8.44
CA ILE A 280 4.09 -11.94 -8.64
C ILE A 280 5.16 -11.31 -9.52
N GLY A 281 6.28 -10.96 -8.89
CA GLY A 281 7.32 -10.15 -9.52
C GLY A 281 8.69 -10.45 -8.96
N VAL A 282 9.66 -9.60 -9.27
CA VAL A 282 11.01 -9.75 -8.72
C VAL A 282 11.09 -9.24 -7.29
N ARG A 283 11.94 -9.85 -6.47
CA ARG A 283 12.11 -9.47 -5.06
C ARG A 283 12.57 -8.01 -4.87
N GLU A 284 13.35 -7.47 -5.81
CA GLU A 284 13.85 -6.09 -5.74
C GLU A 284 12.76 -5.04 -5.91
N TYR A 285 11.57 -5.43 -6.40
CA TYR A 285 10.41 -4.55 -6.48
C TYR A 285 10.00 -4.04 -5.09
N GLU A 286 10.08 -4.89 -4.07
CA GLU A 286 9.74 -4.56 -2.68
C GLU A 286 10.67 -3.52 -2.05
N TRP A 287 11.84 -3.28 -2.64
CA TRP A 287 12.83 -2.37 -2.07
C TRP A 287 12.31 -0.93 -1.97
N MET A 288 11.62 -0.43 -2.99
CA MET A 288 11.19 0.96 -3.06
C MET A 288 10.27 1.34 -1.90
N PRO A 289 9.11 0.67 -1.70
CA PRO A 289 8.19 1.06 -0.62
C PRO A 289 8.81 0.87 0.77
N VAL A 290 9.69 -0.14 0.94
CA VAL A 290 10.42 -0.33 2.19
C VAL A 290 11.42 0.80 2.44
N TRP A 291 12.22 1.18 1.44
CA TRP A 291 13.27 2.19 1.58
C TRP A 291 12.69 3.60 1.76
N THR A 292 11.80 4.01 0.86
CA THR A 292 11.29 5.38 0.82
C THR A 292 10.12 5.58 1.77
N GLY A 293 9.27 4.55 1.92
CA GLY A 293 8.09 4.53 2.79
C GLY A 293 8.44 4.12 4.22
N PHE A 294 8.58 2.82 4.49
CA PHE A 294 8.74 2.32 5.88
C PHE A 294 10.00 2.87 6.57
N CYS A 295 11.15 2.80 5.90
CA CYS A 295 12.41 3.28 6.49
C CYS A 295 12.53 4.81 6.46
N GLY A 296 11.71 5.52 5.67
CA GLY A 296 11.83 6.97 5.50
C GLY A 296 13.23 7.41 5.03
N ARG A 297 13.93 6.57 4.26
CA ARG A 297 15.32 6.72 3.84
C ARG A 297 16.34 6.73 5.01
N ASP A 298 16.02 6.08 6.13
CA ASP A 298 16.94 5.84 7.24
C ASP A 298 17.80 4.58 6.96
N PRO A 299 19.12 4.71 6.74
CA PRO A 299 19.98 3.57 6.44
C PRO A 299 20.12 2.59 7.60
N VAL A 300 19.89 3.01 8.85
CA VAL A 300 19.95 2.14 10.03
C VAL A 300 18.74 1.19 10.05
N LEU A 301 17.55 1.70 9.71
CA LEU A 301 16.35 0.88 9.60
C LEU A 301 16.43 -0.06 8.39
N ALA A 302 16.87 0.45 7.25
CA ALA A 302 17.05 -0.36 6.05
C ALA A 302 18.06 -1.49 6.26
N ARG A 303 19.13 -1.24 7.01
CA ARG A 303 20.10 -2.27 7.40
C ARG A 303 19.45 -3.33 8.29
N ALA A 304 18.72 -2.91 9.32
CA ALA A 304 18.03 -3.84 10.23
C ALA A 304 16.98 -4.72 9.51
N PHE A 305 16.30 -4.16 8.52
CA PHE A 305 15.42 -4.89 7.61
C PHE A 305 16.20 -5.91 6.77
N LEU A 306 17.25 -5.48 6.05
CA LEU A 306 18.03 -6.35 5.16
C LEU A 306 18.72 -7.48 5.90
N ASP A 307 19.28 -7.23 7.09
CA ASP A 307 19.90 -8.27 7.91
C ASP A 307 18.88 -9.34 8.33
N ALA A 308 17.63 -8.96 8.55
CA ALA A 308 16.56 -9.91 8.85
C ALA A 308 16.01 -10.60 7.60
N TYR A 309 15.94 -9.89 6.46
CA TYR A 309 15.40 -10.36 5.20
C TYR A 309 16.35 -11.28 4.42
N ASP A 310 17.62 -10.91 4.28
CA ASP A 310 18.69 -11.77 3.75
C ASP A 310 20.05 -11.10 4.02
N PRO A 311 20.82 -11.57 5.03
CA PRO A 311 22.14 -11.03 5.33
C PRO A 311 23.12 -11.04 4.16
N ALA A 312 22.93 -11.91 3.16
CA ALA A 312 23.81 -11.98 2.00
C ALA A 312 23.63 -10.76 1.07
N LEU A 313 22.42 -10.19 0.99
CA LEU A 313 22.14 -9.03 0.14
C LEU A 313 22.86 -7.77 0.60
N ALA A 314 23.12 -7.66 1.90
CA ALA A 314 23.92 -6.60 2.49
C ALA A 314 25.37 -6.53 1.95
N HIS A 315 25.82 -7.57 1.24
CA HIS A 315 27.12 -7.68 0.59
C HIS A 315 27.02 -7.93 -0.93
N ASP A 316 25.81 -7.96 -1.50
CA ASP A 316 25.60 -8.11 -2.94
C ASP A 316 25.66 -6.72 -3.61
N SER A 317 26.81 -6.41 -4.22
CA SER A 317 26.96 -5.16 -4.97
C SER A 317 26.03 -5.05 -6.18
N GLN A 318 25.54 -6.17 -6.72
CA GLN A 318 24.59 -6.17 -7.83
C GLN A 318 23.16 -5.92 -7.35
N PHE A 319 22.82 -6.29 -6.10
CA PHE A 319 21.50 -6.01 -5.53
C PHE A 319 21.20 -4.52 -5.55
N ALA A 320 22.13 -3.67 -5.13
CA ALA A 320 21.92 -2.23 -5.12
C ALA A 320 21.59 -1.67 -6.52
N GLN A 321 22.27 -2.17 -7.56
CA GLN A 321 21.99 -1.76 -8.94
C GLN A 321 20.59 -2.22 -9.39
N ARG A 322 20.22 -3.47 -9.10
CA ARG A 322 18.88 -4.00 -9.42
C ARG A 322 17.79 -3.25 -8.66
N ALA A 323 18.00 -2.97 -7.38
CA ALA A 323 17.09 -2.24 -6.52
C ALA A 323 16.82 -0.81 -7.04
N VAL A 324 17.84 -0.11 -7.56
CA VAL A 324 17.66 1.20 -8.22
C VAL A 324 16.76 1.08 -9.45
N ALA A 325 17.02 0.08 -10.31
CA ALA A 325 16.22 -0.12 -11.52
C ALA A 325 14.76 -0.46 -11.17
N TRP A 326 14.56 -1.43 -10.28
CA TRP A 326 13.23 -1.88 -9.87
C TRP A 326 12.47 -0.84 -9.05
N SER A 327 13.16 0.07 -8.37
CA SER A 327 12.52 1.24 -7.76
C SER A 327 11.87 2.16 -8.79
N LEU A 328 12.44 2.27 -10.00
CA LEU A 328 11.91 3.14 -11.06
C LEU A 328 10.96 2.41 -12.00
N LEU A 329 11.05 1.08 -12.06
CA LEU A 329 10.04 0.20 -12.67
C LEU A 329 8.81 0.00 -11.77
N HIS A 330 8.86 0.45 -10.52
CA HIS A 330 7.72 0.41 -9.61
C HIS A 330 6.62 1.37 -10.02
N ASP A 331 5.36 0.97 -9.77
CA ASP A 331 4.13 1.76 -9.95
C ASP A 331 4.29 3.20 -9.45
N PHE A 332 4.80 3.37 -8.23
CA PHE A 332 4.95 4.66 -7.56
C PHE A 332 6.36 5.28 -7.67
N GLY A 333 7.30 4.59 -8.32
CA GLY A 333 8.73 4.94 -8.27
C GLY A 333 9.07 6.35 -8.76
N GLY A 334 8.53 6.71 -9.93
CA GLY A 334 8.73 8.03 -10.51
C GLY A 334 8.05 9.12 -9.66
N ASP A 335 6.82 8.86 -9.22
CA ASP A 335 6.03 9.81 -8.44
C ASP A 335 6.60 10.07 -7.04
N ASP A 336 7.08 9.02 -6.35
CA ASP A 336 7.79 9.16 -5.07
C ASP A 336 9.01 10.08 -5.22
N LEU A 337 9.83 9.84 -6.25
CA LEU A 337 11.04 10.63 -6.48
C LEU A 337 10.73 12.09 -6.82
N ILE A 338 9.73 12.33 -7.67
CA ILE A 338 9.27 13.68 -8.03
C ILE A 338 8.70 14.40 -6.80
N SER A 339 7.91 13.71 -5.97
CA SER A 339 7.29 14.27 -4.77
C SER A 339 8.37 14.64 -3.75
N TYR A 340 9.32 13.75 -3.50
CA TYR A 340 10.50 14.00 -2.67
C TYR A 340 11.27 15.25 -3.12
N GLY A 341 11.49 15.40 -4.43
CA GLY A 341 12.12 16.60 -4.98
C GLY A 341 11.33 17.87 -4.68
N ARG A 342 10.02 17.86 -4.92
CA ARG A 342 9.15 19.03 -4.68
C ARG A 342 9.16 19.47 -3.21
N GLU A 343 9.07 18.53 -2.28
CA GLU A 343 9.08 18.80 -0.83
C GLU A 343 10.39 19.46 -0.37
N ARG A 344 11.52 19.10 -0.98
CA ARG A 344 12.84 19.68 -0.66
C ARG A 344 13.13 21.01 -1.37
N GLY A 345 12.19 21.51 -2.16
CA GLY A 345 12.32 22.72 -2.97
C GLY A 345 13.15 22.44 -4.22
N ARG A 346 12.45 22.24 -5.36
CA ARG A 346 12.97 22.01 -6.74
C ARG A 346 14.47 21.67 -6.77
N PRO A 347 14.83 20.38 -6.64
CA PRO A 347 16.22 19.98 -6.55
C PRO A 347 16.93 20.30 -7.86
N ARG A 348 18.24 20.54 -7.78
CA ARG A 348 19.08 20.41 -8.98
C ARG A 348 18.84 18.99 -9.54
N PRO A 349 18.62 18.85 -10.85
CA PRO A 349 18.42 17.53 -11.46
C PRO A 349 19.62 16.63 -11.21
N PHE A 350 19.38 15.33 -11.11
CA PHE A 350 20.45 14.33 -11.06
C PHE A 350 21.24 14.38 -12.37
N GLU A 351 22.54 14.56 -12.25
CA GLU A 351 23.47 14.74 -13.36
C GLU A 351 24.22 13.45 -13.72
N THR A 352 24.14 12.44 -12.86
CA THR A 352 24.77 11.13 -13.04
C THR A 352 23.89 10.00 -12.49
N MET A 353 24.10 8.78 -12.97
CA MET A 353 23.45 7.59 -12.40
C MET A 353 23.89 7.34 -10.95
N ASP A 354 25.11 7.73 -10.58
CA ASP A 354 25.61 7.57 -9.20
C ASP A 354 24.85 8.44 -8.20
N GLU A 355 24.47 9.66 -8.57
CA GLU A 355 23.65 10.54 -7.72
C GLU A 355 22.24 9.96 -7.50
N LEU A 356 21.63 9.44 -8.57
CA LEU A 356 20.32 8.78 -8.51
C LEU A 356 20.39 7.50 -7.65
N ALA A 357 21.41 6.67 -7.87
CA ALA A 357 21.65 5.45 -7.11
C ALA A 357 21.91 5.76 -5.62
N ALA A 358 22.67 6.81 -5.31
CA ALA A 358 22.93 7.21 -3.93
C ALA A 358 21.66 7.63 -3.18
N LEU A 359 20.62 8.09 -3.88
CA LEU A 359 19.34 8.41 -3.26
C LEU A 359 18.43 7.18 -3.10
N LEU A 360 18.37 6.33 -4.12
CA LEU A 360 17.45 5.18 -4.15
C LEU A 360 18.01 3.95 -3.42
N CYS A 361 19.33 3.81 -3.32
CA CYS A 361 19.98 2.68 -2.65
C CYS A 361 21.39 3.08 -2.18
N PRO A 362 21.52 3.89 -1.11
CA PRO A 362 22.81 4.41 -0.68
C PRO A 362 23.77 3.31 -0.22
N ARG A 363 25.03 3.43 -0.62
CA ARG A 363 26.10 2.49 -0.25
C ARG A 363 26.29 2.33 1.26
N SER A 364 25.91 3.31 2.08
CA SER A 364 26.02 3.22 3.54
C SER A 364 25.17 2.11 4.18
N ILE A 365 24.20 1.57 3.45
CA ILE A 365 23.40 0.41 3.87
C ILE A 365 24.20 -0.89 3.73
N PHE A 366 25.10 -0.93 2.74
CA PHE A 366 25.89 -2.10 2.37
C PHE A 366 27.29 -2.00 3.02
N GLY A 367 27.78 -3.14 3.51
CA GLY A 367 29.00 -3.20 4.34
C GLY A 367 30.30 -3.02 3.58
#